data_AF-D7M387-F1
#
_entry.id   AF-D7M387-F1
#
_cell.length_a   1.000
_cell.length_b   1.000
_cell.length_c   1.000
_cell.angle_alpha   90.00
_cell.angle_beta   90.00
_cell.angle_gamma   90.00
#
_symmetry.space_group_name_H-M   'P 1'
#
loop_
_entity.id
_entity.type
_entity.pdbx_description
1 polymer ?
#
loop_
_entity_poly.entity_id
_entity_poly.type
_entity_poly.pdbx_seq_one_letter_code
_entity_poly.pdbx_strand_id
1 'polypeptide(L)' 'MANVVELKVNLHCDKCIRKILKAIKKIEDIETYDVDTQLNKVTVTGNVTEEQVIRVL' A
#
# COMPACT_ATOMS: atom_id res chain seq x y z
N MET A 1 -10.97 15.11 0.13
CA MET A 1 -11.64 13.92 0.71
C MET A 1 -10.58 12.84 0.71
N ALA A 2 -10.22 12.29 1.87
CA ALA A 2 -9.25 11.20 1.93
C ALA A 2 -9.94 9.90 1.49
N ASN A 3 -9.34 9.19 0.55
CA ASN A 3 -9.77 7.86 0.12
C ASN A 3 -8.97 6.80 0.88
N VAL A 4 -9.63 5.70 1.20
CA VAL A 4 -8.99 4.52 1.79
C VAL A 4 -9.01 3.43 0.74
N VAL A 5 -7.83 2.92 0.40
CA VAL A 5 -7.62 1.87 -0.59
C VAL A 5 -7.04 0.66 0.12
N GLU A 6 -7.72 -0.48 -0.02
CA GLU A 6 -7.31 -1.74 0.60
C GLU A 6 -7.00 -2.78 -0.48
N LEU A 7 -5.78 -3.35 -0.43
CA LEU A 7 -5.29 -4.30 -1.42
C LEU A 7 -4.76 -5.55 -0.74
N LYS A 8 -5.16 -6.73 -1.23
CA LYS A 8 -4.57 -8.01 -0.81
C LYS A 8 -3.30 -8.26 -1.61
N VAL A 9 -2.20 -8.53 -0.92
CA VAL A 9 -0.87 -8.74 -1.49
C VAL A 9 -0.20 -9.94 -0.84
N ASN A 10 0.43 -10.80 -1.63
CA ASN A 10 1.16 -11.95 -1.07
C ASN A 10 2.50 -11.50 -0.47
N LEU A 11 2.56 -11.40 0.85
CA LEU A 11 3.77 -11.06 1.60
C LEU A 11 4.44 -12.34 2.10
N HIS A 12 5.16 -13.02 1.21
CA HIS A 12 5.86 -14.27 1.58
C HIS A 12 7.25 -14.03 2.20
N CYS A 13 7.73 -12.78 2.26
CA CYS A 13 9.11 -12.48 2.62
C CYS A 13 9.31 -11.03 3.08
N ASP A 14 10.28 -10.78 3.96
CA ASP A 14 10.66 -9.41 4.37
C ASP A 14 11.03 -8.50 3.20
N LYS A 15 11.65 -9.07 2.16
CA LYS A 15 11.95 -8.35 0.91
C LYS A 15 10.69 -7.85 0.22
N CYS A 16 9.63 -8.65 0.26
CA CYS A 16 8.33 -8.38 -0.36
C CYS A 16 7.69 -7.19 0.37
N ILE A 17 7.65 -7.26 1.71
CA ILE A 17 7.17 -6.19 2.59
C ILE A 17 7.94 -4.89 2.35
N ARG A 18 9.28 -4.95 2.36
CA ARG A 18 10.12 -3.77 2.11
C ARG A 18 9.92 -3.16 0.72
N LYS A 19 9.66 -3.98 -0.30
CA LYS A 19 9.35 -3.51 -1.66
C LYS A 19 8.04 -2.72 -1.67
N ILE A 20 7.00 -3.29 -1.06
CA ILE A 20 5.68 -2.66 -0.95
C ILE A 20 5.76 -1.35 -0.18
N LEU A 21 6.41 -1.33 0.98
CA LEU A 21 6.62 -0.10 1.76
C LEU A 21 7.36 0.97 0.94
N LYS A 22 8.38 0.59 0.16
CA LYS A 22 9.08 1.52 -0.74
C LYS A 22 8.19 2.01 -1.89
N ALA A 23 7.33 1.16 -2.44
CA ALA A 23 6.41 1.52 -3.51
C ALA A 23 5.36 2.50 -3.02
N ILE A 24 4.70 2.19 -1.90
CA ILE A 24 3.73 3.06 -1.24
C ILE A 24 4.39 4.42 -0.98
N LYS A 25 5.55 4.46 -0.33
CA LYS A 25 6.25 5.72 -0.01
C LYS A 25 6.61 6.61 -1.23
N LYS A 26 6.51 6.12 -2.46
CA LYS A 26 6.68 6.93 -3.68
C LYS A 26 5.40 7.64 -4.14
N ILE A 27 4.25 7.27 -3.63
CA ILE A 27 3.00 7.97 -3.93
C ILE A 27 3.00 9.27 -3.10
N GLU A 28 2.87 10.41 -3.76
CA GLU A 28 3.03 11.73 -3.13
C GLU A 28 1.82 12.13 -2.27
N ASP A 29 0.63 11.67 -2.63
CA ASP A 29 -0.65 12.07 -2.03
C ASP A 29 -1.14 11.14 -0.90
N ILE A 30 -0.23 10.39 -0.26
CA ILE A 30 -0.60 9.51 0.87
C ILE A 30 -0.48 10.26 2.18
N GLU A 31 -1.49 10.16 3.03
CA GLU A 31 -1.42 10.59 4.43
C GLU A 31 -0.88 9.47 5.32
N THR A 32 -1.44 8.26 5.19
CA THR A 32 -1.12 7.11 6.04
C THR A 32 -1.09 5.82 5.23
N TYR A 33 -0.30 4.85 5.67
CA TYR A 33 -0.35 3.49 5.15
C TYR A 33 -0.16 2.49 6.28
N ASP A 34 -0.80 1.34 6.13
CA ASP A 34 -0.72 0.22 7.04
C ASP A 34 -0.49 -1.08 6.25
N VAL A 35 0.35 -1.95 6.77
CA VAL A 35 0.67 -3.23 6.13
C VAL A 35 0.43 -4.34 7.13
N ASP A 36 -0.59 -5.13 6.86
CA ASP A 36 -0.99 -6.25 7.68
C ASP A 36 -0.42 -7.54 7.08
N THR A 37 0.70 -8.01 7.64
CA THR A 37 1.37 -9.23 7.19
C THR A 37 0.62 -10.49 7.62
N GLN A 38 -0.25 -10.41 8.63
CA GLN A 38 -1.06 -11.55 9.06
C GLN A 38 -2.18 -11.80 8.06
N LEU A 39 -2.80 -10.72 7.59
CA LEU A 39 -3.89 -10.77 6.60
C LEU A 39 -3.41 -10.63 5.16
N ASN A 40 -2.11 -10.46 4.93
CA ASN A 40 -1.55 -10.22 3.59
C ASN A 40 -2.26 -9.04 2.90
N LYS A 41 -2.42 -7.94 3.64
CA LYS A 41 -3.20 -6.77 3.22
C LYS A 41 -2.40 -5.50 3.37
N VAL A 42 -2.61 -4.56 2.47
CA VAL A 42 -2.08 -3.20 2.51
C VAL A 42 -3.25 -2.25 2.50
N THR A 43 -3.24 -1.30 3.42
CA THR A 43 -4.21 -0.21 3.51
C THR A 43 -3.48 1.09 3.24
N VAL A 44 -3.97 1.90 2.32
CA VAL A 44 -3.40 3.22 1.99
C VAL A 44 -4.49 4.26 2.16
N THR A 45 -4.22 5.30 2.92
CA THR A 45 -5.15 6.40 3.20
C THR A 45 -4.56 7.69 2.68
N GLY A 46 -5.31 8.43 1.86
CA GLY A 46 -4.89 9.74 1.35
C GLY A 46 -5.67 10.15 0.11
N ASN A 47 -5.18 11.13 -0.63
CA ASN A 47 -5.80 11.58 -1.88
C ASN A 47 -5.33 10.72 -3.06
N VAL A 48 -5.42 9.40 -2.91
CA VAL A 48 -4.97 8.40 -3.88
C VAL A 48 -6.15 7.64 -4.47
N THR A 49 -5.94 7.00 -5.62
CA THR A 49 -6.91 6.11 -6.27
C THR A 49 -6.39 4.68 -6.31
N GLU A 50 -7.29 3.70 -6.36
CA GLU A 50 -6.93 2.28 -6.50
C GLU A 50 -5.94 2.03 -7.64
N GLU A 51 -6.16 2.65 -8.81
CA GLU A 51 -5.27 2.53 -9.96
C GLU A 51 -3.85 3.03 -9.69
N GLN A 52 -3.68 4.14 -8.97
CA GLN A 52 -2.34 4.63 -8.62
C GLN A 52 -1.62 3.67 -7.69
N VAL A 53 -2.34 3.13 -6.70
CA VAL A 53 -1.74 2.19 -5.73
C VAL A 53 -1.39 0.87 -6.42
N ILE A 54 -2.25 0.34 -7.29
CA ILE A 54 -1.99 -0.88 -8.07
C ILE A 54 -0.80 -0.69 -9.02
N ARG A 55 -0.61 0.51 -9.60
CA ARG A 55 0.47 0.77 -10.55
C ARG A 55 1.87 0.75 -9.93
N VAL A 56 1.97 0.99 -8.61
CA VAL A 56 3.27 1.01 -7.92
C VAL A 56 3.63 -0.30 -7.22
N LEU A 57 2.65 -1.16 -6.93
CA LEU A 57 2.81 -2.45 -6.24
C LEU A 57 3.15 -3.58 -7.22
#